data_AF-A0A6N9Z7G5-F1
#
_entry.id   AF-A0A6N9Z7G5-F1
#
_cell.length_a   1.000
_cell.length_b   1.000
_cell.length_c   1.000
_cell.angle_alpha   90.00
_cell.angle_beta   90.00
_cell.angle_gamma   90.00
#
_symmetry.space_group_name_H-M   'P 1'
#
loop_
_entity.id
_entity.type
_entity.pdbx_description
1 polymer ?
#
loop_
_entity_poly.entity_id
_entity_poly.type
_entity_poly.pdbx_seq_one_letter_code
_entity_poly.pdbx_strand_id
1 'polypeptide(L)'
;MPRHLRLIDSGADPGGADGQNGGQSAPGDGNGENVDWKAKFETERAHSREWEKRAKDNKAAADELQQLKESQMSEAQKAEARTAKLQKELDQLKAEKQASEWRSQVAEESGLPAHLIVGDSLESMQAHAKAIGEYVASKTGRQLPRVPDPGRQPNRAPSDLE
;
A
#
# COMPACT_ATOMS: atom_id res chain seq x y z
N MET A 1 47.43 1.85 -3.58
CA MET A 1 47.05 1.44 -4.95
C MET A 1 45.56 1.66 -5.13
N PRO A 2 45.14 2.69 -5.90
CA PRO A 2 43.73 3.07 -6.04
C PRO A 2 42.97 2.13 -6.98
N ARG A 3 41.72 1.85 -6.62
CA ARG A 3 40.78 0.96 -7.33
C ARG A 3 40.20 1.70 -8.55
N HIS A 4 40.45 1.17 -9.75
CA HIS A 4 39.87 1.67 -11.00
C HIS A 4 38.51 0.98 -11.23
N LEU A 5 37.44 1.75 -11.05
CA LEU A 5 36.08 1.41 -11.48
C LEU A 5 36.06 1.33 -13.02
N ARG A 6 35.64 0.20 -13.59
CA ARG A 6 35.28 0.11 -15.01
C ARG A 6 33.90 0.75 -15.20
N LEU A 7 33.89 1.97 -15.71
CA LEU A 7 32.70 2.61 -16.25
C LEU A 7 32.40 2.00 -17.63
N ILE A 8 31.15 1.61 -17.82
CA ILE A 8 30.61 1.00 -19.02
C ILE A 8 30.60 2.03 -20.15
N ASP A 9 31.10 1.58 -21.30
CA ASP A 9 31.09 2.18 -22.62
C ASP A 9 29.72 2.82 -22.96
N SER A 10 29.72 4.13 -23.16
CA SER A 10 28.64 4.88 -23.80
C SER A 10 29.27 5.58 -25.00
N GLY A 11 29.44 4.83 -26.10
CA GLY A 11 29.87 5.34 -27.39
C GLY A 11 28.76 6.16 -28.05
N ALA A 12 28.68 7.44 -27.70
CA ALA A 12 28.14 8.47 -28.57
C ALA A 12 29.34 9.26 -29.11
N ASP A 13 29.74 9.00 -30.36
CA ASP A 13 30.80 9.76 -31.01
C ASP A 13 30.20 10.75 -32.04
N PRO A 14 30.34 12.06 -31.83
CA PRO A 14 29.93 13.11 -32.75
C PRO A 14 30.96 13.31 -33.88
N GLY A 15 30.53 13.10 -35.13
CA GLY A 15 31.35 13.34 -36.31
C GLY A 15 31.84 14.78 -36.42
N GLY A 16 33.16 14.96 -36.29
CA GLY A 16 33.88 16.20 -36.50
C GLY A 16 34.12 16.50 -37.98
N ALA A 17 33.90 17.76 -38.35
CA ALA A 17 34.30 18.36 -39.61
C ALA A 17 35.70 18.98 -39.46
N ASP A 18 36.59 18.75 -40.42
CA ASP A 18 37.75 19.63 -40.64
C ASP A 18 38.29 19.55 -42.08
N GLY A 19 38.39 20.73 -42.71
CA GLY A 19 39.60 21.24 -43.38
C GLY A 19 40.14 20.60 -44.67
N GLN A 20 39.98 21.33 -45.77
CA GLN A 20 40.51 21.19 -47.14
C GLN A 20 42.04 20.97 -47.32
N ASN A 21 42.41 20.38 -48.48
CA ASN A 21 43.40 20.82 -49.50
C ASN A 21 44.23 19.60 -50.01
N GLY A 22 44.42 19.25 -51.29
CA GLY A 22 44.10 19.74 -52.64
C GLY A 22 45.12 19.07 -53.60
N GLY A 23 44.72 18.70 -54.83
CA GLY A 23 45.68 18.21 -55.83
C GLY A 23 45.11 17.39 -56.99
N GLN A 24 44.83 18.08 -58.10
CA GLN A 24 44.71 17.66 -59.51
C GLN A 24 44.32 16.21 -59.89
N SER A 25 43.29 16.10 -60.75
CA SER A 25 43.38 15.33 -62.00
C SER A 25 42.40 15.88 -63.06
N ALA A 26 42.95 16.19 -64.24
CA ALA A 26 42.27 16.70 -65.43
C ALA A 26 41.58 15.55 -66.21
N PRO A 27 40.75 15.85 -67.23
CA PRO A 27 39.74 14.93 -67.78
C PRO A 27 40.38 13.93 -68.75
N GLY A 28 39.99 12.66 -68.64
CA GLY A 28 40.51 11.58 -69.47
C GLY A 28 39.44 10.53 -69.76
N ASP A 29 39.13 10.43 -71.05
CA ASP A 29 38.20 9.53 -71.72
C ASP A 29 38.01 8.11 -71.16
N GLY A 30 36.74 7.71 -71.11
CA GLY A 30 36.26 6.60 -71.93
C GLY A 30 36.62 5.18 -71.49
N ASN A 31 35.79 4.59 -70.63
CA ASN A 31 35.13 3.30 -70.92
C ASN A 31 33.99 3.09 -69.92
N GLY A 32 32.83 2.66 -70.40
CA GLY A 32 31.59 2.61 -69.64
C GLY A 32 31.71 1.84 -68.33
N GLU A 33 31.63 2.55 -67.20
CA GLU A 33 30.94 2.02 -66.04
C GLU A 33 29.50 1.79 -66.48
N ASN A 34 29.23 0.59 -66.99
CA ASN A 34 27.90 0.02 -66.90
C ASN A 34 27.64 -0.09 -65.39
N VAL A 35 27.22 1.02 -64.79
CA VAL A 35 26.77 1.07 -63.41
C VAL A 35 25.74 -0.04 -63.36
N ASP A 36 26.04 -1.08 -62.59
CA ASP A 36 25.18 -2.23 -62.42
C ASP A 36 23.98 -1.79 -61.57
N TRP A 37 23.14 -0.95 -62.16
CA TRP A 37 21.94 -0.37 -61.58
C TRP A 37 21.00 -1.48 -61.11
N LYS A 38 21.08 -2.65 -61.77
CA LYS A 38 20.38 -3.86 -61.38
C LYS A 38 20.93 -4.42 -60.07
N ALA A 39 22.25 -4.56 -59.93
CA ALA A 39 22.86 -4.98 -58.66
C ALA A 39 22.60 -3.97 -57.52
N LYS A 40 22.63 -2.65 -57.79
CA LYS A 40 22.30 -1.61 -56.79
C LYS A 40 20.83 -1.69 -56.34
N PHE A 41 19.90 -1.92 -57.26
CA PHE A 41 18.48 -2.07 -56.92
C PHE A 41 18.21 -3.36 -56.13
N GLU A 42 18.87 -4.47 -56.50
CA GLU A 42 18.73 -5.74 -55.77
C GLU A 42 19.33 -5.66 -54.37
N THR A 43 20.46 -4.98 -54.19
CA THR A 43 21.06 -4.72 -52.87
C THR A 43 20.19 -3.81 -52.00
N GLU A 44 19.67 -2.71 -52.55
CA GLU A 44 18.74 -1.83 -51.82
C GLU A 44 17.46 -2.56 -51.40
N ARG A 45 16.92 -3.43 -52.28
CA ARG A 45 15.76 -4.26 -51.95
C ARG A 45 16.07 -5.29 -50.86
N ALA A 46 17.29 -5.84 -50.84
CA ALA A 46 17.73 -6.73 -49.77
C ALA A 46 17.87 -5.98 -48.43
N HIS A 47 18.45 -4.78 -48.45
CA HIS A 47 18.55 -3.91 -47.27
C HIS A 47 17.18 -3.50 -46.73
N SER A 48 16.24 -3.16 -47.61
CA SER A 48 14.85 -2.86 -47.22
C SER A 48 14.19 -4.03 -46.48
N ARG A 49 14.36 -5.26 -46.98
CA ARG A 49 13.82 -6.47 -46.32
C ARG A 49 14.52 -6.77 -45.00
N GLU A 50 15.83 -6.55 -44.93
CA GLU A 50 16.62 -6.72 -43.70
C GLU A 50 16.16 -5.73 -42.62
N TRP A 51 15.93 -4.47 -42.97
CA TRP A 51 15.40 -3.46 -42.05
C TRP A 51 13.96 -3.74 -41.66
N GLU A 52 13.13 -4.20 -42.59
CA GLU A 52 11.76 -4.60 -42.28
C GLU A 52 11.74 -5.75 -41.27
N LYS A 53 12.63 -6.75 -41.46
CA LYS A 53 12.78 -7.85 -40.52
C LYS A 53 13.25 -7.37 -39.15
N ARG A 54 14.30 -6.53 -39.10
CA ARG A 54 14.81 -5.95 -37.85
C ARG A 54 13.78 -5.08 -37.13
N ALA A 55 12.97 -4.33 -37.87
CA ALA A 55 11.90 -3.51 -37.31
C ALA A 55 10.80 -4.38 -36.70
N LYS A 56 10.42 -5.48 -37.37
CA LYS A 56 9.47 -6.46 -36.83
C LYS A 56 10.01 -7.15 -35.58
N ASP A 57 11.26 -7.58 -35.60
CA ASP A 57 11.91 -8.24 -34.46
C ASP A 57 12.03 -7.27 -33.26
N ASN A 58 12.41 -6.01 -33.50
CA ASN A 58 12.50 -4.99 -32.46
C ASN A 58 11.11 -4.65 -31.88
N LYS A 59 10.09 -4.56 -32.74
CA LYS A 59 8.72 -4.34 -32.30
C LYS A 59 8.22 -5.50 -31.44
N ALA A 60 8.43 -6.74 -31.86
CA ALA A 60 8.03 -7.92 -31.09
C ALA A 60 8.71 -7.93 -29.70
N ALA A 61 10.01 -7.65 -29.65
CA ALA A 61 10.74 -7.55 -28.39
C ALA A 61 10.23 -6.41 -27.48
N ALA A 62 9.84 -5.27 -28.06
CA ALA A 62 9.25 -4.16 -27.32
C ALA A 62 7.86 -4.51 -26.75
N ASP A 63 7.03 -5.17 -27.55
CA ASP A 63 5.68 -5.61 -27.15
C ASP A 63 5.78 -6.64 -26.00
N GLU A 64 6.70 -7.62 -26.08
CA GLU A 64 6.94 -8.59 -25.00
C GLU A 64 7.43 -7.92 -23.70
N LEU A 65 8.35 -6.94 -23.81
CA LEU A 65 8.82 -6.18 -22.66
C LEU A 65 7.70 -5.37 -22.01
N GLN A 66 6.83 -4.77 -22.81
CA GLN A 66 5.68 -4.04 -22.32
C GLN A 66 4.71 -4.98 -21.60
N GLN A 67 4.38 -6.12 -22.21
CA GLN A 67 3.50 -7.12 -21.62
C GLN A 67 4.04 -7.66 -20.29
N LEU A 68 5.35 -7.92 -20.20
CA LEU A 68 5.99 -8.37 -18.96
C LEU A 68 6.00 -7.30 -17.86
N LYS A 69 6.20 -6.03 -18.24
CA LYS A 69 6.10 -4.91 -17.29
C LYS A 69 4.68 -4.75 -16.78
N GLU A 70 3.68 -4.80 -17.66
CA GLU A 70 2.27 -4.71 -17.28
C GLU A 70 1.87 -5.88 -16.37
N SER A 71 2.30 -7.11 -16.68
CA SER A 71 2.02 -8.27 -15.83
C SER A 71 2.66 -8.12 -14.45
N GLN A 72 3.94 -7.73 -14.38
CA GLN A 72 4.63 -7.52 -13.10
C GLN A 72 4.01 -6.39 -12.28
N MET A 73 3.62 -5.28 -12.91
CA MET A 73 2.94 -4.19 -12.21
C MET A 73 1.58 -4.64 -11.66
N SER A 74 0.80 -5.40 -12.44
CA SER A 74 -0.46 -5.98 -11.98
C SER A 74 -0.26 -6.97 -10.81
N GLU A 75 0.78 -7.81 -10.87
CA GLU A 75 1.11 -8.74 -9.79
C GLU A 75 1.60 -8.02 -8.53
N ALA A 76 2.46 -7.01 -8.67
CA ALA A 76 2.92 -6.17 -7.58
C ALA A 76 1.75 -5.43 -6.91
N GLN A 77 0.85 -4.83 -7.68
CA GLN A 77 -0.35 -4.18 -7.15
C GLN A 77 -1.25 -5.18 -6.39
N LYS A 78 -1.43 -6.39 -6.92
CA LYS A 78 -2.20 -7.44 -6.22
C LYS A 78 -1.49 -7.89 -4.94
N ALA A 79 -0.17 -7.99 -4.95
CA ALA A 79 0.62 -8.34 -3.77
C ALA A 79 0.51 -7.24 -2.70
N GLU A 80 0.68 -5.97 -3.07
CA GLU A 80 0.51 -4.82 -2.19
C GLU A 80 -0.90 -4.72 -1.60
N ALA A 81 -1.95 -4.97 -2.41
CA ALA A 81 -3.31 -4.99 -1.91
C ALA A 81 -3.53 -6.10 -0.87
N ARG A 82 -2.91 -7.28 -1.08
CA ARG A 82 -2.97 -8.39 -0.11
C ARG A 82 -2.20 -8.07 1.16
N THR A 83 -0.99 -7.51 1.06
CA THR A 83 -0.19 -7.15 2.23
C THR A 83 -0.86 -6.04 3.03
N ALA A 84 -1.42 -5.01 2.38
CA ALA A 84 -2.17 -3.95 3.05
C ALA A 84 -3.41 -4.49 3.79
N LYS A 85 -4.12 -5.45 3.18
CA LYS A 85 -5.26 -6.12 3.83
C LYS A 85 -4.82 -6.93 5.06
N LEU A 86 -3.79 -7.76 4.91
CA LEU A 86 -3.24 -8.56 6.02
C LEU A 86 -2.70 -7.68 7.15
N GLN A 87 -2.05 -6.56 6.81
CA GLN A 87 -1.57 -5.61 7.79
C GLN A 87 -2.73 -5.00 8.60
N LYS A 88 -3.81 -4.58 7.92
CA LYS A 88 -5.02 -4.08 8.60
C LYS A 88 -5.63 -5.13 9.52
N GLU A 89 -5.73 -6.38 9.08
CA GLU A 89 -6.26 -7.48 9.91
C GLU A 89 -5.38 -7.73 11.13
N LEU A 90 -4.05 -7.69 10.98
CA LEU A 90 -3.12 -7.83 12.11
C LEU A 90 -3.23 -6.67 13.09
N ASP A 91 -3.34 -5.44 12.60
CA ASP A 91 -3.47 -4.26 13.46
C ASP A 91 -4.81 -4.25 14.19
N GLN A 92 -5.89 -4.69 13.54
CA GLN A 92 -7.20 -4.90 14.18
C GLN A 92 -7.13 -5.96 15.28
N LEU A 93 -6.54 -7.14 14.99
CA LEU A 93 -6.41 -8.20 15.99
C LEU A 93 -5.54 -7.80 17.18
N LYS A 94 -4.47 -7.03 16.93
CA LYS A 94 -3.62 -6.48 18.00
C LYS A 94 -4.37 -5.46 18.84
N ALA A 95 -5.08 -4.52 18.20
CA ALA A 95 -5.88 -3.52 18.88
C ALA A 95 -7.00 -4.17 19.71
N GLU A 96 -7.65 -5.21 19.19
CA GLU A 96 -8.69 -5.94 19.91
C GLU A 96 -8.16 -6.68 21.14
N LYS A 97 -6.98 -7.31 21.02
CA LYS A 97 -6.29 -7.92 22.17
C LYS A 97 -5.95 -6.89 23.24
N GLN A 98 -5.32 -5.78 22.87
CA GLN A 98 -5.01 -4.69 23.80
C GLN A 98 -6.27 -4.13 24.46
N ALA A 99 -7.33 -3.90 23.68
CA ALA A 99 -8.60 -3.44 24.22
C ALA A 99 -9.22 -4.46 25.18
N SER A 100 -9.10 -5.77 24.93
CA SER A 100 -9.57 -6.81 25.85
C SER A 100 -8.79 -6.88 27.15
N GLU A 101 -7.46 -6.66 27.09
CA GLU A 101 -6.58 -6.59 28.25
C GLU A 101 -6.92 -5.35 29.10
N TRP A 102 -7.06 -4.18 28.47
CA TRP A 102 -7.48 -2.95 29.16
C TRP A 102 -8.87 -3.09 29.77
N ARG A 103 -9.85 -3.68 29.07
CA ARG A 103 -11.18 -3.97 29.64
C ARG A 103 -11.09 -4.82 30.89
N SER A 104 -10.20 -5.82 30.90
CA SER A 104 -10.03 -6.72 32.04
C SER A 104 -9.39 -6.00 33.23
N GLN A 105 -8.35 -5.17 32.99
CA GLN A 105 -7.72 -4.36 34.04
C GLN A 105 -8.69 -3.35 34.65
N VAL A 106 -9.41 -2.60 33.80
CA VAL A 106 -10.40 -1.62 34.27
C VAL A 106 -11.56 -2.31 35.00
N ALA A 107 -11.96 -3.50 34.58
CA ALA A 107 -12.96 -4.32 35.28
C ALA A 107 -12.51 -4.70 36.69
N GLU A 108 -11.28 -5.19 36.83
CA GLU A 108 -10.69 -5.55 38.13
C GLU A 108 -10.60 -4.34 39.06
N GLU A 109 -10.16 -3.18 38.56
CA GLU A 109 -10.04 -1.94 39.34
C GLU A 109 -11.38 -1.36 39.78
N SER A 110 -12.40 -1.43 38.91
CA SER A 110 -13.72 -0.84 39.17
C SER A 110 -14.70 -1.79 39.86
N GLY A 111 -14.40 -3.10 39.91
CA GLY A 111 -15.30 -4.14 40.40
C GLY A 111 -16.50 -4.39 39.48
N LEU A 112 -16.48 -3.88 38.25
CA LEU A 112 -17.52 -4.09 37.25
C LEU A 112 -17.11 -5.22 36.30
N PRO A 113 -18.03 -6.05 35.81
CA PRO A 113 -17.69 -7.11 34.89
C PRO A 113 -17.25 -6.55 33.51
N ALA A 114 -16.17 -7.11 32.95
CA ALA A 114 -15.50 -6.60 31.75
C ALA A 114 -16.39 -6.47 30.50
N HIS A 115 -17.48 -7.23 30.41
CA HIS A 115 -18.42 -7.12 29.29
C HIS A 115 -19.28 -5.84 29.30
N LEU A 116 -19.36 -5.14 30.43
CA LEU A 116 -20.08 -3.86 30.54
C LEU A 116 -19.21 -2.65 30.18
N ILE A 117 -17.89 -2.82 30.13
CA ILE A 117 -16.95 -1.74 29.88
C ILE A 117 -16.69 -1.66 28.37
N VAL A 118 -17.10 -0.55 27.77
CA VAL A 118 -16.92 -0.29 26.33
C VAL A 118 -16.09 0.98 26.16
N GLY A 119 -15.11 0.91 25.28
CA GLY A 119 -14.24 2.01 24.93
C GLY A 119 -13.25 1.63 23.84
N ASP A 120 -12.77 2.63 23.14
CA ASP A 120 -11.73 2.57 22.11
C ASP A 120 -10.34 2.92 22.67
N SER A 121 -10.29 3.48 23.89
CA SER A 121 -9.08 3.85 24.62
C SER A 121 -9.19 3.48 26.11
N LEU A 122 -8.04 3.30 26.77
CA LEU A 122 -7.99 3.03 28.22
C LEU A 122 -8.71 4.12 29.05
N GLU A 123 -8.51 5.39 28.70
CA GLU A 123 -9.15 6.51 29.39
C GLU A 123 -10.68 6.48 29.23
N SER A 124 -11.18 6.22 28.02
CA SER A 124 -12.62 6.07 27.78
C SER A 124 -13.22 4.91 28.58
N MET A 125 -12.51 3.78 28.68
CA MET A 125 -12.96 2.60 29.44
C MET A 125 -13.02 2.91 30.94
N GLN A 126 -12.02 3.60 31.48
CA GLN A 126 -11.98 4.00 32.90
C GLN A 126 -13.08 5.02 33.23
N ALA A 127 -13.28 6.02 32.37
CA ALA A 127 -14.35 7.00 32.54
C ALA A 127 -15.73 6.33 32.49
N HIS A 128 -15.94 5.40 31.56
CA HIS A 128 -17.18 4.64 31.46
C HIS A 128 -17.42 3.76 32.69
N ALA A 129 -16.39 3.03 33.15
CA ALA A 129 -16.48 2.22 34.35
C ALA A 129 -16.83 3.07 35.59
N LYS A 130 -16.22 4.24 35.75
CA LYS A 130 -16.56 5.19 36.83
C LYS A 130 -18.00 5.67 36.73
N ALA A 131 -18.46 6.09 35.55
CA ALA A 131 -19.83 6.55 35.34
C ALA A 131 -20.88 5.47 35.67
N ILE A 132 -20.61 4.21 35.29
CA ILE A 132 -21.47 3.08 35.68
C ILE A 132 -21.45 2.89 37.20
N GLY A 133 -20.27 2.93 37.83
CA GLY A 133 -20.13 2.81 39.27
C GLY A 133 -20.92 3.87 40.04
N GLU A 134 -20.83 5.14 39.63
CA GLU A 134 -21.60 6.24 40.19
C GLU A 134 -23.11 6.07 39.99
N TYR A 135 -23.54 5.65 38.79
CA TYR A 135 -24.93 5.38 38.50
C TYR A 135 -25.49 4.26 39.38
N VAL A 136 -24.76 3.15 39.52
CA VAL A 136 -25.14 2.02 40.37
C VAL A 136 -25.21 2.46 41.83
N ALA A 137 -24.20 3.18 42.34
CA ALA A 137 -24.17 3.69 43.71
C ALA A 137 -25.36 4.61 44.01
N SER A 138 -25.75 5.48 43.07
CA SER A 138 -26.92 6.34 43.21
C SER A 138 -28.25 5.55 43.29
N LYS A 139 -28.34 4.41 42.58
CA LYS A 139 -29.53 3.55 42.53
C LYS A 139 -29.65 2.62 43.73
N THR A 140 -28.55 2.01 44.15
CA THR A 140 -28.47 1.07 45.29
C THR A 140 -28.35 1.77 46.63
N GLY A 141 -27.87 3.02 46.67
CA GLY A 141 -27.79 3.86 47.86
C GLY A 141 -29.14 4.35 48.41
N ARG A 142 -30.27 4.05 47.73
CA ARG A 142 -31.61 4.27 48.30
C ARG A 142 -31.83 3.29 49.44
N GLN A 143 -31.46 3.68 50.66
CA GLN A 143 -31.87 2.96 51.85
C GLN A 143 -33.38 2.84 51.87
N LEU A 144 -33.86 1.60 51.86
CA LEU A 144 -35.24 1.30 52.19
C LEU A 144 -35.52 1.89 53.59
N PRO A 145 -36.68 2.53 53.81
CA PRO A 145 -37.03 3.03 55.13
C PRO A 145 -36.93 1.87 56.12
N ARG A 146 -36.04 2.02 57.10
CA ARG A 146 -35.83 1.03 58.16
C ARG A 146 -37.07 1.02 59.02
N VAL A 147 -37.97 0.06 58.78
CA VAL A 147 -39.13 -0.17 59.64
C VAL A 147 -38.60 -0.61 61.02
N PRO A 148 -38.77 0.20 62.08
CA PRO A 148 -38.43 -0.25 63.42
C PRO A 148 -39.42 -1.34 63.81
N ASP A 149 -38.91 -2.55 64.00
CA ASP A 149 -39.64 -3.71 64.53
C ASP A 149 -40.76 -4.27 63.61
N PRO A 150 -40.41 -5.14 62.63
CA PRO A 150 -41.35 -5.68 61.64
C PRO A 150 -42.44 -6.58 62.24
N GLY A 151 -42.35 -6.94 63.53
CA GLY A 151 -43.36 -7.72 64.25
C GLY A 151 -44.36 -6.88 65.07
N ARG A 152 -44.19 -5.56 65.15
CA ARG A 152 -44.98 -4.71 66.05
C ARG A 152 -46.22 -4.15 65.37
N GLN A 153 -47.35 -4.85 65.54
CA GLN A 153 -48.67 -4.33 65.18
C GLN A 153 -49.10 -3.18 66.13
N PRO A 154 -49.81 -2.15 65.64
CA PRO A 154 -50.29 -1.06 66.48
C PRO A 154 -51.35 -1.58 67.48
N ASN A 155 -51.12 -1.37 68.78
CA ASN A 155 -52.05 -1.75 69.87
C ASN A 155 -53.27 -0.83 70.01
N ARG A 156 -53.55 0.03 69.02
CA ARG A 156 -54.68 0.96 69.04
C ARG A 156 -55.38 0.94 67.68
N ALA A 157 -56.68 0.67 67.69
CA ALA A 157 -57.52 0.76 66.51
C ALA A 157 -57.47 2.19 65.92
N PRO A 158 -57.48 2.35 64.59
CA PRO A 158 -57.53 3.66 63.96
C PRO A 158 -58.81 4.38 64.38
N SER A 159 -58.67 5.62 64.82
CA SER A 159 -59.76 6.46 65.33
C SER A 159 -60.63 7.10 64.24
N ASP A 160 -60.59 6.59 63.00
CA ASP A 160 -61.30 7.16 61.85
C ASP A 160 -62.58 6.38 61.49
N LEU A 161 -63.48 6.18 62.46
CA LEU A 161 -64.82 5.56 62.24
C LEU A 161 -65.96 6.34 62.91
N GLU A 162 -65.90 7.68 62.93
CA GLU A 162 -67.09 8.52 63.18
C GLU A 162 -67.66 9.10 61.88
#